data_AF-A0A1V6IMX6-F1
#
_entry.id   AF-A0A1V6IMX6-F1
#
_cell.length_a   1.000
_cell.length_b   1.000
_cell.length_c   1.000
_cell.angle_alpha   90.00
_cell.angle_beta   90.00
_cell.angle_gamma   90.00
#
_symmetry.space_group_name_H-M   'P 1'
#
loop_
_entity.id
_entity.type
_entity.pdbx_description
1 polymer ?
#
loop_
_entity_poly.entity_id
_entity_poly.type
_entity_poly.pdbx_seq_one_letter_code
_entity_poly.pdbx_strand_id
1 'polypeptide(L)'
;MRTRVISAGIILLSFFIGIVSYSYLPDMMPMHWNAQGEIDGYMGKLWGLFMLPIISLGLFALFLVIPKLDPRRSNLESFKEYYQGIILMIVGFLFYIYILTILAAIGYKFNMVQAMSLSFAVLFYYMGIVLKKTKSNFFVGIRTPWTLSDEKVWEKTHDLGGKLFKVSGIIAFFGVLFKEVAIFLMIIPTIVASIFIYIYSYLEYAKIHKGK
;
A
#
# COMPACT_ATOMS: atom_id res chain seq x y z
N MET A 1 18.95 4.92 -4.19
CA MET A 1 19.53 5.76 -3.11
C MET A 1 18.64 6.98 -2.84
N ARG A 2 18.37 7.80 -3.85
CA ARG A 2 17.46 8.97 -3.75
C ARG A 2 16.10 8.65 -3.09
N THR A 3 15.42 7.60 -3.52
CA THR A 3 14.10 7.20 -3.00
C THR A 3 14.10 6.91 -1.50
N ARG A 4 15.14 6.22 -0.99
CA ARG A 4 15.27 5.91 0.45
C ARG A 4 15.50 7.16 1.29
N VAL A 5 16.30 8.11 0.78
CA VAL A 5 16.54 9.39 1.45
C VAL A 5 15.24 10.20 1.50
N ILE A 6 14.47 10.22 0.42
CA ILE A 6 13.15 10.87 0.40
C ILE A 6 12.21 10.23 1.43
N SER A 7 12.11 8.89 1.46
CA SER A 7 11.30 8.19 2.46
C SER A 7 11.71 8.52 3.89
N ALA A 8 13.01 8.49 4.19
CA ALA A 8 13.52 8.87 5.51
C ALA A 8 13.20 10.33 5.84
N GLY A 9 13.34 11.25 4.87
CA GLY A 9 12.97 12.65 5.02
C GLY A 9 11.49 12.85 5.34
N ILE A 10 10.59 12.11 4.68
CA ILE A 10 9.14 12.16 4.97
C ILE A 10 8.85 11.67 6.40
N ILE A 11 9.53 10.61 6.85
CA ILE A 11 9.37 10.09 8.22
C ILE A 11 9.88 11.11 9.25
N LEU A 12 11.06 11.69 9.03
CA LEU A 12 11.59 12.72 9.91
C LEU A 12 10.68 13.95 9.95
N LEU A 13 10.14 14.34 8.79
CA LEU A 13 9.17 15.43 8.69
C LEU A 13 7.90 15.13 9.48
N SER A 14 7.38 13.90 9.46
CA SER A 14 6.17 13.56 10.23
C SER A 14 6.42 13.61 11.74
N PHE A 15 7.58 13.16 12.22
CA PHE A 15 7.97 13.36 13.62
C PHE A 15 8.10 14.85 13.98
N PHE A 16 8.74 15.63 13.11
CA PHE A 16 8.90 17.06 13.31
C PHE A 16 7.55 17.78 13.41
N ILE A 17 6.62 17.50 12.49
CA ILE A 17 5.25 18.02 12.53
C ILE A 17 4.58 17.63 13.85
N GLY A 18 4.67 16.36 14.26
CA GLY A 18 4.07 15.89 15.51
C GLY A 18 4.60 16.61 16.75
N ILE A 19 5.92 16.86 16.81
CA ILE A 19 6.55 17.58 17.94
C ILE A 19 6.10 19.04 17.96
N VAL A 20 6.16 19.74 16.82
CA VAL A 20 5.84 21.18 16.75
C VAL A 20 4.36 21.44 16.96
N SER A 21 3.49 20.55 16.47
CA SER A 21 2.03 20.70 16.62
C SER A 21 1.47 20.20 17.95
N TYR A 22 2.27 19.51 18.78
CA TYR A 22 1.80 18.85 20.00
C TYR A 22 1.06 19.78 20.96
N SER A 23 1.54 21.01 21.12
CA SER A 23 0.94 22.00 22.03
C SER A 23 -0.34 22.66 21.48
N TYR A 24 -0.61 22.53 20.18
CA TYR A 24 -1.73 23.20 19.50
C TYR A 24 -2.88 22.25 19.16
N LEU A 25 -2.64 20.93 19.24
CA LEU A 25 -3.62 19.91 18.90
C LEU A 25 -4.46 19.47 20.11
N PRO A 26 -5.71 19.05 19.89
CA PRO A 26 -6.60 18.61 20.95
C PRO A 26 -6.07 17.36 21.65
N ASP A 27 -6.44 17.19 22.93
CA ASP A 27 -6.04 16.02 23.72
C ASP A 27 -6.57 14.69 23.18
N MET A 28 -7.68 14.75 22.43
CA MET A 28 -8.28 13.62 21.73
C MET A 28 -8.20 13.84 20.22
N MET A 29 -7.52 12.92 19.53
CA MET A 29 -7.31 12.96 18.09
C MET A 29 -8.21 11.95 17.39
N PRO A 30 -8.83 12.29 16.25
CA PRO A 30 -9.52 11.33 15.39
C PRO A 30 -8.56 10.23 14.93
N MET A 31 -8.94 8.96 15.10
CA MET A 31 -8.09 7.82 14.74
C MET A 31 -8.82 6.73 13.96
N HIS A 32 -10.14 6.76 13.92
CA HIS A 32 -10.93 5.82 13.15
C HIS A 32 -12.08 6.55 12.44
N TRP A 33 -12.44 6.02 11.27
CA TRP A 33 -13.54 6.51 10.45
C TRP A 33 -14.41 5.34 10.00
N ASN A 34 -15.72 5.55 9.98
CA ASN A 34 -16.67 4.58 9.47
C ASN A 34 -16.67 4.51 7.93
N ALA A 35 -17.46 3.61 7.35
CA ALA A 35 -17.58 3.44 5.90
C ALA A 35 -18.21 4.65 5.18
N GLN A 36 -18.83 5.57 5.92
CA GLN A 36 -19.38 6.83 5.43
C GLN A 36 -18.34 7.96 5.47
N GLY A 37 -17.14 7.71 6.04
CA GLY A 37 -16.07 8.68 6.16
C GLY A 37 -16.22 9.65 7.32
N GLU A 38 -17.04 9.30 8.31
CA GLU A 38 -17.26 10.07 9.54
C GLU A 38 -16.37 9.53 10.66
N ILE A 39 -15.94 10.41 11.56
CA ILE A 39 -15.09 10.03 12.70
C ILE A 39 -15.94 9.30 13.73
N ASP A 40 -15.60 8.06 14.04
CA ASP A 40 -16.28 7.21 15.03
C ASP A 40 -15.32 6.66 16.10
N GLY A 41 -14.03 7.01 16.05
CA GLY A 41 -13.05 6.63 17.06
C GLY A 41 -11.95 7.67 17.27
N TYR A 42 -11.56 7.82 18.53
CA TYR A 42 -10.54 8.78 18.97
C TYR A 42 -9.48 8.10 19.82
N MET A 43 -8.31 8.73 19.93
CA MET A 43 -7.23 8.29 20.81
C MET A 43 -6.52 9.49 21.43
N GLY A 44 -5.79 9.26 22.51
CA GLY A 44 -5.00 10.32 23.15
C GLY A 44 -3.96 10.92 22.20
N LYS A 45 -3.72 12.23 22.34
CA LYS A 45 -2.85 13.06 21.48
C LYS A 45 -1.49 12.46 21.15
N LEU A 46 -0.83 11.82 22.12
CA LEU A 46 0.46 11.15 21.89
C LEU A 46 0.36 10.09 20.79
N TRP A 47 -0.63 9.20 20.89
CA TRP A 47 -0.81 8.15 19.88
C TRP A 47 -1.35 8.73 18.57
N GLY A 48 -2.24 9.72 18.64
CA GLY A 48 -2.74 10.40 17.45
C GLY A 48 -1.65 11.04 16.60
N LEU A 49 -0.61 11.56 17.23
CA LEU A 49 0.51 12.22 16.54
C LEU A 49 1.64 11.29 16.14
N PHE A 50 1.96 10.26 16.94
CA PHE A 50 3.19 9.50 16.74
C PHE A 50 2.98 8.06 16.27
N MET A 51 1.77 7.50 16.33
CA MET A 51 1.54 6.12 15.90
C MET A 51 1.88 5.90 14.42
N LEU A 52 1.38 6.73 13.51
CA LEU A 52 1.67 6.60 12.07
C LEU A 52 3.15 6.87 11.73
N PRO A 53 3.81 7.92 12.27
CA PRO A 53 5.27 8.06 12.14
C PRO A 53 6.07 6.84 12.62
N ILE A 54 5.71 6.26 13.77
CA ILE A 54 6.38 5.08 14.33
C ILE A 54 6.17 3.85 13.44
N ILE A 55 4.94 3.60 12.98
CA ILE A 55 4.64 2.51 12.04
C ILE A 55 5.43 2.69 10.75
N SER A 56 5.49 3.92 10.22
CA SER A 56 6.23 4.25 9.01
C SER A 56 7.74 3.98 9.16
N LEU A 57 8.32 4.37 10.30
CA LEU A 57 9.72 4.07 10.65
C LEU A 57 9.96 2.55 10.74
N GLY A 58 9.07 1.82 11.43
CA GLY A 58 9.16 0.37 11.57
C GLY A 58 9.09 -0.36 10.22
N LEU A 59 8.15 0.00 9.37
CA LEU A 59 8.02 -0.56 8.02
C LEU A 59 9.21 -0.18 7.13
N PHE A 60 9.69 1.06 7.21
CA PHE A 60 10.88 1.49 6.49
C PHE A 60 12.10 0.63 6.87
N ALA A 61 12.34 0.45 8.18
CA ALA A 61 13.42 -0.41 8.67
C ALA A 61 13.23 -1.87 8.22
N LEU A 62 12.02 -2.41 8.32
CA LEU A 62 11.69 -3.77 7.87
C LEU A 62 12.02 -3.97 6.38
N PHE A 63 11.64 -3.04 5.51
CA PHE A 63 11.94 -3.11 4.07
C PHE A 63 13.43 -2.90 3.75
N LEU A 64 14.23 -2.30 4.63
CA LEU A 64 15.69 -2.30 4.46
C LEU A 64 16.32 -3.66 4.81
N VAL A 65 15.66 -4.43 5.68
CA VAL A 65 16.14 -5.75 6.13
C VAL A 65 15.71 -6.86 5.19
N ILE A 66 14.47 -6.84 4.68
CA ILE A 66 13.89 -7.89 3.81
C ILE A 66 14.83 -8.39 2.69
N PRO A 67 15.48 -7.52 1.89
CA PRO A 67 16.37 -7.98 0.81
C PRO A 67 17.53 -8.86 1.30
N LYS A 68 17.94 -8.71 2.57
CA LYS A 68 19.02 -9.49 3.18
C LYS A 68 18.57 -10.86 3.66
N LEU A 69 17.26 -11.05 3.85
CA LEU A 69 16.65 -12.29 4.33
C LEU A 69 16.10 -13.18 3.21
N ASP A 70 15.96 -12.65 1.98
CA ASP A 70 15.41 -13.40 0.85
C ASP A 70 16.39 -14.45 0.31
N PRO A 71 16.02 -15.76 0.29
CA PRO A 71 16.85 -16.80 -0.31
C PRO A 71 17.14 -16.57 -1.81
N ARG A 72 16.28 -15.84 -2.51
CA ARG A 72 16.38 -15.42 -3.92
C ARG A 72 16.78 -13.95 -4.03
N ARG A 73 17.71 -13.49 -3.20
CA ARG A 73 18.16 -12.08 -3.15
C ARG A 73 18.53 -11.47 -4.50
N SER A 74 19.18 -12.21 -5.38
CA SER A 74 19.56 -11.74 -6.73
C SER A 74 18.35 -11.31 -7.57
N ASN A 75 17.22 -12.02 -7.44
CA ASN A 75 15.97 -11.65 -8.10
C ASN A 75 15.40 -10.35 -7.54
N LEU A 76 15.45 -10.16 -6.22
CA LEU A 76 14.99 -8.93 -5.59
C LEU A 76 15.87 -7.71 -5.93
N GLU A 77 17.19 -7.91 -6.02
CA GLU A 77 18.13 -6.88 -6.45
C GLU A 77 17.93 -6.49 -7.92
N SER A 78 17.46 -7.41 -8.78
CA SER A 78 17.21 -7.14 -10.19
C SER A 78 16.09 -6.10 -10.45
N PHE A 79 15.18 -5.90 -9.49
CA PHE A 79 14.14 -4.86 -9.56
C PHE A 79 14.25 -3.84 -8.41
N LYS A 80 15.46 -3.63 -7.87
CA LYS A 80 15.73 -2.77 -6.70
C LYS A 80 15.10 -1.38 -6.75
N GLU A 81 14.95 -0.78 -7.94
CA GLU A 81 14.37 0.54 -8.11
C GLU A 81 12.86 0.54 -7.85
N TYR A 82 12.15 -0.44 -8.40
CA TYR A 82 10.74 -0.68 -8.13
C TYR A 82 10.52 -1.07 -6.66
N TYR A 83 11.41 -1.89 -6.10
CA TYR A 83 11.38 -2.22 -4.68
C TYR A 83 11.53 -0.98 -3.79
N GLN A 84 12.47 -0.09 -4.09
CA GLN A 84 12.62 1.18 -3.38
C GLN A 84 11.38 2.08 -3.55
N GLY A 85 10.75 2.06 -4.72
CA GLY A 85 9.51 2.78 -4.95
C GLY A 85 8.33 2.24 -4.14
N ILE A 86 8.24 0.93 -3.88
CA ILE A 86 7.25 0.38 -2.92
C ILE A 86 7.41 1.04 -1.55
N ILE A 87 8.64 1.15 -1.06
CA ILE A 87 8.93 1.78 0.24
C ILE A 87 8.45 3.23 0.25
N LEU A 88 8.78 4.00 -0.80
CA LEU A 88 8.32 5.38 -0.91
C LEU A 88 6.80 5.49 -0.98
N MET A 89 6.14 4.61 -1.72
CA MET A 89 4.68 4.60 -1.82
C MET A 89 4.01 4.31 -0.49
N ILE A 90 4.50 3.33 0.28
CA ILE A 90 3.96 3.00 1.60
C ILE A 90 4.20 4.15 2.58
N VAL A 91 5.42 4.69 2.63
CA VAL A 91 5.75 5.84 3.50
C VAL A 91 4.92 7.07 3.13
N GLY A 92 4.79 7.36 1.83
CA GLY A 92 3.98 8.47 1.33
C GLY A 92 2.49 8.29 1.61
N PHE A 93 1.97 7.06 1.48
CA PHE A 93 0.59 6.72 1.84
C PHE A 93 0.32 6.94 3.33
N LEU A 94 1.20 6.45 4.21
CA LEU A 94 1.06 6.67 5.66
C LEU A 94 1.20 8.14 6.03
N PHE A 95 2.09 8.88 5.36
CA PHE A 95 2.23 10.32 5.55
C PHE A 95 0.98 11.07 5.10
N TYR A 96 0.38 10.69 3.98
CA TYR A 96 -0.87 11.27 3.51
C TYR A 96 -1.99 11.07 4.53
N ILE A 97 -2.17 9.85 5.05
CA ILE A 97 -3.14 9.58 6.12
C ILE A 97 -2.84 10.44 7.35
N TYR A 98 -1.57 10.54 7.75
CA TYR A 98 -1.15 11.35 8.89
C TYR A 98 -1.55 12.82 8.74
N ILE A 99 -1.35 13.40 7.56
CA ILE A 99 -1.79 14.78 7.28
C ILE A 99 -3.32 14.89 7.34
N LEU A 100 -4.07 13.94 6.77
CA LEU A 100 -5.53 13.93 6.87
C LEU A 100 -6.01 13.86 8.32
N THR A 101 -5.37 13.04 9.16
CA THR A 101 -5.66 12.94 10.59
C THR A 101 -5.45 14.28 11.31
N ILE A 102 -4.35 14.98 11.03
CA ILE A 102 -4.09 16.30 11.60
C ILE A 102 -5.12 17.32 11.12
N LEU A 103 -5.43 17.34 9.81
CA LEU A 103 -6.43 18.24 9.25
C LEU A 103 -7.81 18.02 9.90
N ALA A 104 -8.20 16.77 10.10
CA ALA A 104 -9.44 16.44 10.80
C ALA A 104 -9.41 16.91 12.27
N ALA A 105 -8.28 16.74 12.96
CA ALA A 105 -8.11 17.15 14.35
C ALA A 105 -8.21 18.67 14.56
N ILE A 106 -7.76 19.47 13.59
CA ILE A 106 -7.91 20.94 13.62
C ILE A 106 -9.27 21.43 13.09
N GLY A 107 -10.21 20.50 12.83
CA GLY A 107 -11.59 20.81 12.47
C GLY A 107 -11.86 20.97 10.96
N TYR A 108 -10.91 20.63 10.09
CA TYR A 108 -11.15 20.64 8.65
C TYR A 108 -12.15 19.53 8.28
N LYS A 109 -13.20 19.90 7.54
CA LYS A 109 -14.28 18.97 7.16
C LYS A 109 -14.03 18.42 5.76
N PHE A 110 -13.90 17.11 5.66
CA PHE A 110 -13.79 16.38 4.41
C PHE A 110 -14.29 14.95 4.61
N ASN A 111 -14.57 14.25 3.51
CA ASN A 111 -14.93 12.85 3.57
C ASN A 111 -13.65 12.00 3.51
N MET A 112 -13.38 11.23 4.58
CA MET A 112 -12.17 10.42 4.66
C MET A 112 -12.13 9.34 3.58
N VAL A 113 -13.25 8.71 3.24
CA VAL A 113 -13.31 7.62 2.24
C VAL A 113 -12.97 8.14 0.84
N GLN A 114 -13.49 9.32 0.44
CA GLN A 114 -13.12 9.96 -0.82
C GLN A 114 -11.62 10.32 -0.85
N ALA A 115 -11.11 10.90 0.25
CA ALA A 115 -9.69 11.23 0.35
C ALA A 115 -8.79 9.98 0.27
N MET A 116 -9.23 8.87 0.87
CA MET A 116 -8.54 7.58 0.81
C MET A 116 -8.57 6.98 -0.60
N SER A 117 -9.68 7.10 -1.32
CA SER A 117 -9.84 6.60 -2.68
C SER A 117 -8.75 7.11 -3.63
N LEU A 118 -8.33 8.38 -3.52
CA LEU A 118 -7.20 8.91 -4.28
C LEU A 118 -5.89 8.18 -3.96
N SER A 119 -5.57 8.01 -2.69
CA SER A 119 -4.31 7.38 -2.27
C SER A 119 -4.26 5.89 -2.65
N PHE A 120 -5.38 5.17 -2.52
CA PHE A 120 -5.50 3.77 -2.96
C PHE A 120 -5.42 3.63 -4.48
N ALA A 121 -5.98 4.58 -5.24
CA ALA A 121 -5.85 4.59 -6.69
C ALA A 121 -4.38 4.63 -7.13
N VAL A 122 -3.61 5.55 -6.55
CA VAL A 122 -2.17 5.69 -6.83
C VAL A 122 -1.41 4.44 -6.37
N LEU A 123 -1.73 3.92 -5.17
CA LEU A 123 -1.10 2.72 -4.62
C LEU A 123 -1.34 1.49 -5.51
N PHE A 124 -2.59 1.18 -5.86
CA PHE A 124 -2.93 0.02 -6.69
C PHE A 124 -2.38 0.13 -8.10
N TYR A 125 -2.45 1.33 -8.69
CA TYR A 125 -1.86 1.56 -10.01
C TYR A 125 -0.35 1.32 -10.00
N TYR A 126 0.35 1.86 -9.00
CA TYR A 126 1.79 1.65 -8.85
C TYR A 126 2.12 0.18 -8.58
N MET A 127 1.38 -0.50 -7.71
CA MET A 127 1.54 -1.94 -7.48
C MET A 127 1.37 -2.73 -8.78
N GLY A 128 0.43 -2.36 -9.63
CA GLY A 128 0.28 -2.98 -10.94
C GLY A 128 1.45 -2.74 -11.91
N ILE A 129 2.20 -1.63 -11.76
CA ILE A 129 3.48 -1.42 -12.46
C ILE A 129 4.54 -2.36 -11.90
N VAL A 130 4.67 -2.42 -10.57
CA VAL A 130 5.69 -3.21 -9.88
C VAL A 130 5.52 -4.70 -10.19
N LEU A 131 4.29 -5.24 -10.11
CA LEU A 131 4.02 -6.66 -10.35
C LEU A 131 4.62 -7.15 -11.67
N LYS A 132 4.51 -6.37 -12.75
CA LYS A 132 5.07 -6.72 -14.07
C LYS A 132 6.61 -6.76 -14.12
N LYS A 133 7.28 -6.19 -13.14
CA LYS A 133 8.74 -6.07 -13.05
C LYS A 133 9.32 -6.99 -11.99
N THR A 134 8.49 -7.49 -11.09
CA THR A 134 8.89 -8.38 -10.01
C THR A 134 9.30 -9.74 -10.57
N LYS A 135 10.49 -10.21 -10.19
CA LYS A 135 10.93 -11.59 -10.40
C LYS A 135 10.62 -12.47 -9.20
N SER A 136 10.60 -13.79 -9.36
CA SER A 136 10.23 -14.70 -8.27
C SER A 136 11.09 -14.51 -7.03
N ASN A 137 10.43 -14.24 -5.90
CA ASN A 137 11.05 -13.93 -4.62
C ASN A 137 10.06 -14.24 -3.49
N PHE A 138 10.54 -14.28 -2.25
CA PHE A 138 9.72 -14.72 -1.12
C PHE A 138 8.97 -13.60 -0.39
N PHE A 139 9.16 -12.33 -0.75
CA PHE A 139 8.60 -11.19 0.00
C PHE A 139 7.62 -10.30 -0.77
N VAL A 140 7.78 -10.15 -2.08
CA VAL A 140 7.09 -9.16 -2.92
C VAL A 140 6.38 -9.84 -4.08
N GLY A 141 5.10 -9.50 -4.28
CA GLY A 141 4.28 -9.99 -5.38
C GLY A 141 3.22 -11.01 -4.95
N ILE A 142 2.65 -11.68 -5.95
CA ILE A 142 1.62 -12.71 -5.80
C ILE A 142 2.32 -14.05 -5.51
N ARG A 143 2.39 -14.41 -4.22
CA ARG A 143 3.19 -15.54 -3.72
C ARG A 143 2.31 -16.74 -3.35
N THR A 144 1.68 -17.34 -4.35
CA THR A 144 0.97 -18.61 -4.16
C THR A 144 1.96 -19.78 -4.21
N PRO A 145 1.61 -20.97 -3.70
CA PRO A 145 2.49 -22.14 -3.82
C PRO A 145 2.92 -22.40 -5.27
N TRP A 146 2.04 -22.10 -6.22
CA TRP A 146 2.25 -22.30 -7.65
C TRP A 146 3.21 -21.28 -8.28
N THR A 147 3.07 -19.99 -7.95
CA THR A 147 3.98 -18.97 -8.48
C THR A 147 5.39 -19.10 -7.89
N LEU A 148 5.51 -19.54 -6.63
CA LEU A 148 6.82 -19.76 -6.00
C LEU A 148 7.55 -20.98 -6.56
N SER A 149 6.81 -21.96 -7.07
CA SER A 149 7.35 -23.23 -7.58
C SER A 149 7.73 -23.20 -9.06
N ASP A 150 7.14 -22.30 -9.87
CA ASP A 150 7.41 -22.23 -11.31
C ASP A 150 7.51 -20.77 -11.80
N GLU A 151 8.64 -20.41 -12.42
CA GLU A 151 8.92 -19.04 -12.90
C GLU A 151 7.98 -18.62 -14.05
N LYS A 152 7.54 -19.55 -14.92
CA LYS A 152 6.60 -19.21 -15.99
C LYS A 152 5.21 -18.92 -15.41
N VAL A 153 4.79 -19.65 -14.38
CA VAL A 153 3.56 -19.36 -13.65
C VAL A 153 3.67 -18.01 -12.94
N TRP A 154 4.82 -17.71 -12.33
CA TRP A 154 5.10 -16.40 -11.75
C TRP A 154 4.91 -15.27 -12.77
N GLU A 155 5.58 -15.33 -13.91
CA GLU A 155 5.55 -14.29 -14.96
C GLU A 155 4.14 -14.06 -15.49
N LYS A 156 3.41 -15.13 -15.84
CA LYS A 156 2.04 -15.02 -16.36
C LYS A 156 1.09 -14.42 -15.33
N THR A 157 1.16 -14.90 -14.09
CA THR A 157 0.29 -14.44 -13.00
C THR A 157 0.56 -12.96 -12.69
N HIS A 158 1.82 -12.54 -12.71
CA HIS A 158 2.20 -11.16 -12.45
C HIS A 158 1.91 -10.21 -13.62
N ASP A 159 2.00 -10.64 -14.88
CA ASP A 159 1.58 -9.79 -16.02
C ASP A 159 0.08 -9.49 -15.97
N LEU A 160 -0.74 -10.53 -15.76
CA LEU A 160 -2.18 -10.39 -15.61
C LEU A 160 -2.53 -9.60 -14.35
N GLY A 161 -1.93 -9.96 -13.22
CA GLY A 161 -2.15 -9.25 -11.96
C GLY A 161 -1.78 -7.78 -12.03
N GLY A 162 -0.69 -7.45 -12.74
CA GLY A 162 -0.30 -6.08 -12.99
C GLY A 162 -1.33 -5.29 -13.79
N LYS A 163 -2.02 -5.91 -14.77
CA LYS A 163 -3.12 -5.27 -15.51
C LYS A 163 -4.33 -5.05 -14.60
N LEU A 164 -4.74 -6.07 -13.85
CA LEU A 164 -5.92 -6.02 -12.99
C LEU A 164 -5.76 -4.98 -11.87
N PHE A 165 -4.59 -4.93 -11.20
CA PHE A 165 -4.34 -3.92 -10.16
C PHE A 165 -4.31 -2.49 -10.72
N LYS A 166 -3.82 -2.27 -11.94
CA LYS A 166 -3.93 -0.96 -12.60
C LYS A 166 -5.39 -0.57 -12.84
N VAL A 167 -6.20 -1.50 -13.34
CA VAL A 167 -7.64 -1.28 -13.54
C VAL A 167 -8.33 -1.00 -12.21
N SER A 168 -8.05 -1.77 -11.15
CA SER A 168 -8.57 -1.52 -9.81
C SER A 168 -8.17 -0.13 -9.28
N GLY A 169 -6.94 0.32 -9.54
CA GLY A 169 -6.51 1.68 -9.19
C GLY A 169 -7.28 2.76 -9.96
N ILE A 170 -7.53 2.57 -11.26
CA ILE A 170 -8.34 3.49 -12.06
C ILE A 170 -9.78 3.53 -11.57
N ILE A 171 -10.38 2.38 -11.24
CA ILE A 171 -11.74 2.32 -10.69
C ILE A 171 -11.79 3.01 -9.32
N ALA A 172 -10.80 2.75 -8.46
CA ALA A 172 -10.70 3.40 -7.16
C ALA A 172 -10.60 4.93 -7.29
N PHE A 173 -9.94 5.46 -8.33
CA PHE A 173 -9.84 6.91 -8.57
C PHE A 173 -11.21 7.58 -8.75
N PHE A 174 -12.18 6.90 -9.40
CA PHE A 174 -13.54 7.45 -9.54
C PHE A 174 -14.28 7.56 -8.20
N GLY A 175 -13.82 6.89 -7.15
CA GLY A 175 -14.33 7.09 -5.79
C GLY A 175 -14.18 8.52 -5.27
N VAL A 176 -13.25 9.31 -5.81
CA VAL A 176 -13.12 10.74 -5.47
C VAL A 176 -14.39 11.51 -5.83
N LEU A 177 -15.10 11.12 -6.89
CA LEU A 177 -16.29 11.82 -7.38
C LEU A 177 -17.57 11.44 -6.61
N PHE A 178 -17.63 10.24 -6.03
CA PHE A 178 -18.87 9.66 -5.51
C PHE A 178 -18.69 9.08 -4.10
N LYS A 179 -18.91 9.89 -3.05
CA LYS A 179 -18.68 9.51 -1.64
C LYS A 179 -19.38 8.23 -1.21
N GLU A 180 -20.60 8.00 -1.66
CA GLU A 180 -21.46 6.88 -1.21
C GLU A 180 -20.98 5.51 -1.72
N VAL A 181 -20.32 5.50 -2.88
CA VAL A 181 -19.82 4.27 -3.52
C VAL A 181 -18.30 4.15 -3.51
N ALA A 182 -17.59 5.17 -3.03
CA ALA A 182 -16.13 5.25 -3.04
C ALA A 182 -15.46 4.02 -2.39
N ILE A 183 -15.99 3.56 -1.26
CA ILE A 183 -15.47 2.37 -0.57
C ILE A 183 -15.63 1.10 -1.42
N PHE A 184 -16.76 0.95 -2.13
CA PHE A 184 -17.02 -0.21 -2.98
C PHE A 184 -16.15 -0.19 -4.23
N LEU A 185 -15.97 0.99 -4.86
CA LEU A 185 -15.08 1.17 -6.00
C LEU A 185 -13.61 0.85 -5.68
N MET A 186 -13.22 1.01 -4.42
CA MET A 186 -11.88 0.68 -3.94
C MET A 186 -11.71 -0.81 -3.62
N ILE A 187 -12.66 -1.39 -2.88
CA ILE A 187 -12.54 -2.73 -2.30
C ILE A 187 -12.92 -3.81 -3.30
N ILE A 188 -14.09 -3.69 -3.95
CA ILE A 188 -14.66 -4.78 -4.77
C ILE A 188 -13.73 -5.16 -5.92
N PRO A 189 -13.24 -4.23 -6.77
CA PRO A 189 -12.36 -4.60 -7.88
C PRO A 189 -11.05 -5.23 -7.40
N THR A 190 -10.52 -4.77 -6.27
CA THR A 190 -9.27 -5.29 -5.70
C THR A 190 -9.44 -6.70 -5.15
N ILE A 191 -10.53 -6.98 -4.44
CA ILE A 191 -10.86 -8.33 -3.95
C ILE A 191 -11.09 -9.28 -5.14
N VAL A 192 -11.92 -8.88 -6.10
CA VAL A 192 -12.21 -9.69 -7.29
C VAL A 192 -10.94 -10.00 -8.08
N ALA A 193 -10.08 -8.99 -8.31
CA ALA A 193 -8.79 -9.18 -8.96
C ALA A 193 -7.92 -10.17 -8.18
N SER A 194 -7.82 -10.02 -6.85
CA SER A 194 -6.99 -10.88 -6.01
C SER A 194 -7.44 -12.34 -6.02
N ILE A 195 -8.75 -12.59 -5.88
CA ILE A 195 -9.34 -13.94 -5.95
C ILE A 195 -9.10 -14.54 -7.33
N PHE A 196 -9.38 -13.78 -8.38
CA PHE A 196 -9.21 -14.23 -9.76
C PHE A 196 -7.75 -14.60 -10.07
N ILE A 197 -6.79 -13.77 -9.66
CA ILE A 197 -5.36 -14.01 -9.83
C ILE A 197 -4.92 -15.26 -9.06
N TYR A 198 -5.41 -15.46 -7.84
CA TYR A 198 -5.12 -16.66 -7.06
C TYR A 198 -5.55 -17.92 -7.82
N ILE A 199 -6.80 -17.96 -8.28
CA ILE A 199 -7.34 -19.08 -9.08
C ILE A 199 -6.55 -19.25 -10.38
N TYR A 200 -6.28 -18.16 -11.08
CA TYR A 200 -5.51 -18.16 -12.33
C TYR A 200 -4.13 -18.79 -12.15
N SER A 201 -3.44 -18.48 -11.04
CA SER A 201 -2.11 -19.03 -10.77
C SER A 201 -2.12 -20.56 -10.59
N TYR A 202 -3.18 -21.12 -10.00
CA TYR A 202 -3.38 -22.57 -9.95
C TYR A 202 -3.62 -23.17 -11.33
N LEU A 203 -4.52 -22.56 -12.11
CA LEU A 203 -4.91 -23.08 -13.42
C LEU A 203 -3.72 -23.11 -14.39
N GLU A 204 -2.89 -22.06 -14.40
CA GLU A 204 -1.67 -22.03 -15.21
C GLU A 204 -0.66 -23.08 -14.76
N TYR A 205 -0.51 -23.29 -13.45
CA TYR A 205 0.37 -24.32 -12.91
C TYR A 205 -0.10 -25.73 -13.31
N ALA A 206 -1.39 -26.03 -13.12
CA ALA A 206 -1.99 -27.29 -13.52
C ALA A 206 -1.87 -27.52 -15.03
N LYS A 207 -2.00 -26.47 -15.85
CA LYS A 207 -1.81 -26.56 -17.30
C LYS A 207 -0.37 -26.92 -17.70
N ILE A 208 0.63 -26.36 -17.02
CA ILE A 208 2.05 -26.59 -17.31
C ILE A 208 2.51 -27.96 -16.79
N HIS A 209 1.95 -28.43 -15.68
CA HIS A 209 2.35 -29.68 -15.01
C HIS A 209 1.43 -30.87 -15.29
N LYS A 210 0.38 -30.70 -16.10
CA LYS A 210 -0.46 -31.82 -16.57
C LYS A 210 0.39 -32.79 -17.39
N GLY A 211 0.49 -34.03 -16.93
CA GLY A 211 1.23 -35.11 -17.59
C GLY A 211 2.66 -35.35 -17.09
N LYS A 212 3.04 -34.72 -15.97
CA LYS A 212 4.18 -35.15 -15.15
C LYS A 212 3.70 -35.96 -13.95
#